data_AF-Q312F8-F1
#
_entry.id   AF-Q312F8-F1
#
_cell.length_a   1.000
_cell.length_b   1.000
_cell.length_c   1.000
_cell.angle_alpha   90.00
_cell.angle_beta   90.00
_cell.angle_gamma   90.00
#
_symmetry.space_group_name_H-M   'P 1'
#
loop_
_entity.id
_entity.type
_entity.pdbx_description
1 polymer ?
#
loop_
_entity_poly.entity_id
_entity_poly.type
_entity_poly.pdbx_seq_one_letter_code
_entity_poly.pdbx_strand_id
1 'polypeptide(L)'
;MTSRFFLMLGLGLLFVTAGCTAGGRSAGVYLSADAADHGGTAFRVDERVLYEACLERCRRDDELARMTVKGCVPGCDMARENFVLYDSVFTSEAQCRDAVERYAVEEQTQVMKSRCDERFSHLYHRKGCKDAADAYYRILFPALCKDRFRQ
;
A
#
# COMPACT_ATOMS: atom_id res chain seq x y z
N MET A 1 -28.73 -55.30 -37.25
CA MET A 1 -28.42 -56.72 -36.97
C MET A 1 -27.13 -56.78 -36.18
N THR A 2 -27.14 -57.46 -35.02
CA THR A 2 -26.02 -58.21 -34.38
C THR A 2 -24.70 -57.47 -34.10
N SER A 3 -23.97 -57.65 -33.00
CA SER A 3 -24.09 -58.44 -31.78
C SER A 3 -22.94 -58.00 -30.87
N ARG A 4 -23.10 -58.28 -29.58
CA ARG A 4 -22.18 -58.13 -28.44
C ARG A 4 -20.75 -58.56 -28.72
N PHE A 5 -19.76 -57.92 -28.07
CA PHE A 5 -18.67 -58.65 -27.41
C PHE A 5 -18.20 -57.90 -26.15
N PHE A 6 -18.22 -58.65 -25.04
CA PHE A 6 -17.86 -58.28 -23.68
C PHE A 6 -16.64 -59.15 -23.35
N LEU A 7 -15.51 -58.55 -22.95
CA LEU A 7 -14.36 -59.21 -22.31
C LEU A 7 -13.69 -58.10 -21.46
N MET A 8 -13.98 -57.97 -20.17
CA MET A 8 -13.43 -58.70 -19.01
C MET A 8 -11.90 -58.76 -18.94
N LEU A 9 -11.41 -58.36 -17.75
CA LEU A 9 -10.12 -58.63 -17.08
C LEU A 9 -8.96 -57.64 -17.31
N GLY A 10 -8.52 -57.04 -16.20
CA GLY A 10 -7.21 -56.39 -16.13
C GLY A 10 -7.02 -55.36 -15.03
N LEU A 11 -7.45 -55.64 -13.79
CA LEU A 11 -7.04 -54.86 -12.62
C LEU A 11 -5.55 -55.14 -12.36
N GLY A 12 -4.71 -54.12 -12.39
CA GLY A 12 -3.27 -54.29 -12.13
C GLY A 12 -2.54 -52.96 -12.07
N LEU A 13 -2.56 -52.35 -10.87
CA LEU A 13 -1.70 -51.24 -10.49
C LEU A 13 -0.23 -51.58 -10.79
N LEU A 14 0.50 -50.62 -11.35
CA LEU A 14 1.90 -50.32 -11.04
C LEU A 14 2.26 -48.98 -11.71
N PHE A 15 2.01 -47.87 -11.01
CA PHE A 15 2.65 -46.59 -11.32
C PHE A 15 4.09 -46.67 -10.84
N VAL A 16 5.00 -46.92 -11.78
CA VAL A 16 6.43 -46.60 -11.64
C VAL A 16 6.78 -45.72 -12.83
N THR A 17 6.85 -44.41 -12.61
CA THR A 17 7.48 -43.48 -13.55
C THR A 17 8.49 -42.65 -12.79
N ALA A 18 9.73 -43.12 -12.80
CA ALA A 18 10.89 -42.23 -12.75
C ALA A 18 11.15 -41.75 -14.17
N GLY A 19 11.37 -40.44 -14.38
CA GLY A 19 12.00 -39.95 -15.61
C GLY A 19 11.49 -38.62 -16.16
N CYS A 20 12.13 -37.54 -15.70
CA CYS A 20 12.66 -36.40 -16.48
C CYS A 20 11.78 -35.54 -17.42
N THR A 21 11.85 -34.23 -17.10
CA THR A 21 12.03 -33.07 -18.01
C THR A 21 10.94 -32.72 -19.04
N ALA A 22 10.28 -31.57 -18.84
CA ALA A 22 10.28 -30.43 -19.77
C ALA A 22 9.40 -29.30 -19.20
N GLY A 23 9.72 -28.05 -19.58
CA GLY A 23 9.24 -26.83 -18.95
C GLY A 23 7.74 -26.53 -19.08
N GLY A 24 7.29 -25.55 -18.31
CA GLY A 24 5.93 -25.05 -18.42
C GLY A 24 5.51 -24.15 -17.26
N ARG A 25 5.63 -22.84 -17.49
CA ARG A 25 5.04 -21.71 -16.76
C ARG A 25 3.76 -21.98 -15.95
N SER A 26 3.72 -21.36 -14.77
CA SER A 26 2.57 -20.72 -14.11
C SER A 26 1.45 -21.60 -13.55
N ALA A 27 1.45 -21.79 -12.23
CA ALA A 27 0.24 -21.66 -11.38
C ALA A 27 0.67 -21.86 -9.93
N GLY A 28 0.26 -20.92 -9.07
CA GLY A 28 0.71 -20.86 -7.69
C GLY A 28 0.19 -21.98 -6.80
N VAL A 29 0.95 -22.24 -5.75
CA VAL A 29 0.48 -22.69 -4.43
C VAL A 29 1.54 -22.19 -3.44
N TYR A 30 1.40 -20.95 -2.93
CA TYR A 30 2.08 -20.55 -1.70
C TYR A 30 1.21 -20.99 -0.53
N LEU A 31 1.35 -22.26 -0.13
CA LEU A 31 0.83 -22.80 1.11
C LEU A 31 1.95 -23.61 1.76
N SER A 32 2.89 -22.90 2.38
CA SER A 32 3.56 -23.44 3.56
C SER A 32 2.90 -22.77 4.76
N ALA A 33 1.96 -23.51 5.33
CA ALA A 33 1.39 -23.25 6.63
C ALA A 33 2.46 -23.55 7.69
N ASP A 34 3.25 -22.55 8.03
CA ASP A 34 3.96 -22.51 9.31
C ASP A 34 3.15 -21.61 10.24
N ALA A 35 2.11 -22.21 10.82
CA ALA A 35 1.45 -21.71 12.01
C ALA A 35 2.41 -21.89 13.19
N ALA A 36 3.38 -20.99 13.31
CA ALA A 36 4.07 -20.72 14.55
C ALA A 36 3.48 -19.43 15.13
N ASP A 37 2.71 -19.60 16.20
CA ASP A 37 2.38 -18.55 17.15
C ASP A 37 3.70 -17.99 17.73
N HIS A 38 4.26 -17.03 17.02
CA HIS A 38 5.20 -16.08 17.56
C HIS A 38 4.41 -14.79 17.72
N GLY A 39 4.29 -14.30 18.96
CA GLY A 39 3.83 -12.94 19.26
C GLY A 39 4.78 -11.92 18.64
N GLY A 40 4.75 -11.82 17.31
CA GLY A 40 5.61 -10.98 16.50
C GLY A 40 5.14 -9.55 16.66
N THR A 41 6.09 -8.68 17.01
CA THR A 41 5.88 -7.23 16.98
C THR A 41 5.48 -6.84 15.56
N ALA A 42 4.20 -6.55 15.36
CA ALA A 42 3.69 -6.04 14.10
C ALA A 42 3.95 -4.54 14.08
N PHE A 43 4.58 -4.01 13.03
CA PHE A 43 4.80 -2.58 12.87
C PHE A 43 3.84 -2.02 11.84
N ARG A 44 3.32 -0.81 12.09
CA ARG A 44 2.47 -0.07 11.17
C ARG A 44 3.04 1.31 10.88
N VAL A 45 2.71 1.84 9.72
CA VAL A 45 2.95 3.25 9.41
C VAL A 45 1.84 4.07 10.07
N ASP A 46 2.19 4.92 11.02
CA ASP A 46 1.28 5.86 11.68
C ASP A 46 1.23 7.17 10.90
N GLU A 47 0.29 7.25 9.96
CA GLU A 47 0.10 8.41 9.08
C GLU A 47 -0.50 9.61 9.80
N ARG A 48 -0.99 9.44 11.05
CA ARG A 48 -1.56 10.55 11.84
C ARG A 48 -0.56 11.67 12.01
N VAL A 49 0.73 11.35 12.19
CA VAL A 49 1.79 12.35 12.31
C VAL A 49 1.90 13.20 11.04
N LEU A 50 1.77 12.60 9.86
CA LEU A 50 1.77 13.30 8.58
C LEU A 50 0.53 14.19 8.44
N TYR A 51 -0.63 13.64 8.79
CA TYR A 51 -1.89 14.35 8.70
C TYR A 51 -1.95 15.54 9.67
N GLU A 52 -1.55 15.36 10.93
CA GLU A 52 -1.48 16.43 11.93
C GLU A 52 -0.50 17.53 11.50
N ALA A 53 0.66 17.17 10.95
CA ALA A 53 1.62 18.14 10.45
C ALA A 53 1.11 18.90 9.22
N CYS A 54 0.35 18.25 8.34
CA CYS A 54 -0.34 18.89 7.22
C CYS A 54 -1.38 19.89 7.71
N LEU A 55 -2.23 19.49 8.66
CA LEU A 55 -3.23 20.38 9.25
C LEU A 55 -2.60 21.58 9.96
N GLU A 56 -1.48 21.39 10.65
CA GLU A 56 -0.76 22.48 11.29
C GLU A 56 -0.25 23.50 10.27
N ARG A 57 0.14 23.06 9.08
CA ARG A 57 0.46 23.96 7.96
C ARG A 57 -0.76 24.78 7.53
N CYS A 58 -1.93 24.16 7.47
CA CYS A 58 -3.17 24.84 7.09
C CYS A 58 -3.67 25.87 8.12
N ARG A 59 -3.23 25.76 9.38
CA ARG A 59 -3.59 26.69 10.46
C ARG A 59 -2.67 27.92 10.54
N ARG A 60 -1.60 27.98 9.75
CA ARG A 60 -0.71 29.15 9.74
C ARG A 60 -1.51 30.39 9.35
N ASP A 61 -1.35 31.46 10.12
CA ASP A 61 -2.06 32.72 9.89
C ASP A 61 -1.20 33.71 9.10
N ASP A 62 -0.66 33.27 7.96
CA ASP A 62 -0.03 34.16 6.99
C ASP A 62 -1.03 34.53 5.87
N GLU A 63 -0.77 35.65 5.19
CA GLU A 63 -1.68 36.19 4.17
C GLU A 63 -2.00 35.18 3.07
N LEU A 64 -1.01 34.37 2.69
CA LEU A 64 -1.14 33.35 1.68
C LEU A 64 -2.00 32.18 2.17
N ALA A 65 -1.78 31.72 3.40
CA ALA A 65 -2.54 30.64 4.02
C ALA A 65 -4.03 31.01 4.19
N ARG A 66 -4.35 32.26 4.54
CA ARG A 66 -5.74 32.73 4.62
C ARG A 66 -6.48 32.61 3.28
N MET A 67 -5.81 32.88 2.18
CA MET A 67 -6.41 32.74 0.84
C MET A 67 -6.58 31.27 0.43
N THR A 68 -5.67 30.39 0.84
CA THR A 68 -5.62 29.00 0.38
C THR A 68 -6.25 27.98 1.34
N VAL A 69 -6.67 28.40 2.54
CA VAL A 69 -7.19 27.52 3.61
C VAL A 69 -8.32 26.60 3.15
N LYS A 70 -9.22 27.11 2.29
CA LYS A 70 -10.35 26.35 1.73
C LYS A 70 -9.94 25.19 0.83
N GLY A 71 -8.73 25.24 0.26
CA GLY A 71 -8.13 24.13 -0.48
C GLY A 71 -7.14 23.30 0.35
N CYS A 72 -6.60 23.86 1.44
CA CYS A 72 -5.56 23.23 2.23
C CYS A 72 -6.06 21.99 2.97
N VAL A 73 -7.13 22.12 3.77
CA VAL A 73 -7.68 20.97 4.54
C VAL A 73 -8.14 19.84 3.60
N PRO A 74 -8.92 20.10 2.53
CA PRO A 74 -9.25 19.06 1.55
C PRO A 74 -8.02 18.44 0.86
N GLY A 75 -6.93 19.20 0.72
CA GLY A 75 -5.66 18.68 0.21
C GLY A 75 -5.00 17.70 1.16
N CYS A 76 -5.02 17.97 2.47
CA CYS A 76 -4.54 17.03 3.50
C CYS A 76 -5.37 15.75 3.53
N ASP A 77 -6.70 15.87 3.45
CA ASP A 77 -7.61 14.72 3.39
C ASP A 77 -7.31 13.85 2.17
N MET A 78 -7.21 14.48 1.00
CA MET A 78 -6.94 13.76 -0.24
C MET A 78 -5.55 13.12 -0.26
N ALA A 79 -4.52 13.78 0.30
CA ALA A 79 -3.20 13.18 0.44
C ALA A 79 -3.24 11.94 1.35
N ARG A 80 -3.97 12.01 2.47
CA ARG A 80 -4.17 10.88 3.39
C ARG A 80 -4.88 9.70 2.71
N GLU A 81 -5.97 9.97 1.99
CA GLU A 81 -6.73 8.95 1.25
C GLU A 81 -5.91 8.26 0.16
N ASN A 82 -4.91 8.94 -0.40
CA ASN A 82 -4.06 8.41 -1.47
C ASN A 82 -2.70 7.89 -0.96
N PHE A 83 -2.45 7.91 0.35
CA PHE A 83 -1.20 7.43 0.91
C PHE A 83 -1.16 5.90 0.91
N VAL A 84 -0.36 5.32 0.01
CA VAL A 84 -0.39 3.87 -0.27
C VAL A 84 0.08 3.00 0.91
N LEU A 85 0.94 3.54 1.77
CA LEU A 85 1.43 2.80 2.95
C LEU A 85 0.45 2.86 4.14
N TYR A 86 -0.70 3.53 3.98
CA TYR A 86 -1.74 3.55 5.00
C TYR A 86 -2.18 2.12 5.39
N ASP A 87 -2.32 1.88 6.69
CA ASP A 87 -2.68 0.58 7.29
C ASP A 87 -1.79 -0.62 6.89
N SER A 88 -0.63 -0.36 6.27
CA SER A 88 0.33 -1.42 5.94
C SER A 88 0.95 -2.01 7.21
N VAL A 89 0.98 -3.34 7.29
CA VAL A 89 1.52 -4.08 8.43
C VAL A 89 2.80 -4.81 8.03
N PHE A 90 3.85 -4.63 8.82
CA PHE A 90 5.17 -5.19 8.61
C PHE A 90 5.53 -6.13 9.75
N THR A 91 6.36 -7.14 9.47
CA THR A 91 6.79 -8.12 10.48
C THR A 91 8.01 -7.64 11.28
N SER A 92 8.58 -6.47 10.94
CA SER A 92 9.66 -5.82 11.68
C SER A 92 9.72 -4.32 11.40
N GLU A 93 10.32 -3.56 12.32
CA GLU A 93 10.57 -2.13 12.15
C GLU A 93 11.46 -1.84 10.94
N ALA A 94 12.45 -2.71 10.68
CA ALA A 94 13.37 -2.57 9.54
C ALA A 94 12.65 -2.67 8.19
N GLN A 95 11.69 -3.61 8.06
CA GLN A 95 10.88 -3.71 6.84
C GLN A 95 9.97 -2.49 6.65
N CYS A 96 9.38 -1.99 7.73
CA CYS A 96 8.59 -0.77 7.67
C CYS A 96 9.45 0.43 7.24
N ARG A 97 10.64 0.60 7.82
CA ARG A 97 11.58 1.67 7.45
C ARG A 97 11.99 1.57 5.99
N ASP A 98 12.37 0.39 5.52
CA ASP A 98 12.75 0.15 4.13
C ASP A 98 11.59 0.48 3.16
N ALA A 99 10.34 0.15 3.52
CA ALA A 99 9.17 0.53 2.74
C ALA A 99 8.94 2.06 2.70
N VAL A 100 9.14 2.76 3.82
CA VAL A 100 9.04 4.24 3.90
C VAL A 100 10.18 4.90 3.11
N GLU A 101 11.40 4.39 3.20
CA GLU A 101 12.58 4.93 2.48
C GLU A 101 12.47 4.74 0.97
N ARG A 102 11.89 3.62 0.53
CA ARG A 102 11.62 3.36 -0.90
C ARG A 102 10.38 4.07 -1.42
N TYR A 103 9.60 4.69 -0.55
CA TYR A 103 8.42 5.43 -0.98
C TYR A 103 8.86 6.62 -1.82
N ALA A 104 8.46 6.62 -3.10
CA ALA A 104 8.83 7.67 -4.04
C ALA A 104 8.07 8.98 -3.72
N VAL A 105 8.51 9.69 -2.68
CA VAL A 105 7.88 10.90 -2.14
C VAL A 105 7.58 11.92 -3.24
N GLU A 106 8.57 12.17 -4.09
CA GLU A 106 8.47 13.16 -5.17
C GLU A 106 7.42 12.75 -6.20
N GLU A 107 7.44 11.49 -6.64
CA GLU A 107 6.47 10.96 -7.60
C GLU A 107 5.05 11.05 -7.05
N GLN A 108 4.84 10.63 -5.80
CA GLN A 108 3.55 10.65 -5.14
C GLN A 108 3.05 12.07 -4.91
N THR A 109 3.95 13.00 -4.62
CA THR A 109 3.64 14.43 -4.54
C THR A 109 3.20 14.97 -5.89
N GLN A 110 3.83 14.58 -7.01
CA GLN A 110 3.41 15.01 -8.36
C GLN A 110 2.07 14.43 -8.78
N VAL A 111 1.81 13.16 -8.48
CA VAL A 111 0.50 12.54 -8.66
C VAL A 111 -0.57 13.32 -7.89
N MET A 112 -0.27 13.66 -6.63
CA MET A 112 -1.19 14.43 -5.79
C MET A 112 -1.43 15.85 -6.34
N LYS A 113 -0.39 16.52 -6.82
CA LYS A 113 -0.52 17.84 -7.46
C LYS A 113 -1.40 17.79 -8.70
N SER A 114 -1.30 16.73 -9.50
CA SER A 114 -2.15 16.52 -10.68
C SER A 114 -3.61 16.31 -10.28
N ARG A 115 -3.87 15.51 -9.24
CA ARG A 115 -5.23 15.34 -8.67
C ARG A 115 -5.81 16.65 -8.14
N CYS A 116 -4.99 17.52 -7.54
CA CYS A 116 -5.42 18.86 -7.14
C CYS A 116 -5.85 19.71 -8.36
N ASP A 117 -5.17 19.58 -9.50
CA ASP A 117 -5.52 20.28 -10.74
C ASP A 117 -6.86 19.83 -11.30
N GLU A 118 -7.13 18.53 -11.26
CA GLU A 118 -8.39 17.93 -11.70
C GLU A 118 -9.56 18.28 -10.76
N ARG A 119 -9.31 18.26 -9.44
CA ARG A 119 -10.36 18.43 -8.42
C ARG A 119 -10.83 19.87 -8.26
N PHE A 120 -9.92 20.85 -8.42
CA PHE A 120 -10.18 22.25 -8.08
C PHE A 120 -9.96 23.17 -9.28
N SER A 121 -11.04 23.84 -9.70
CA SER A 121 -10.99 24.86 -10.75
C SER A 121 -10.48 26.21 -10.25
N HIS A 122 -10.83 26.58 -9.02
CA HIS A 122 -10.48 27.86 -8.41
C HIS A 122 -9.00 27.90 -7.99
N LEU A 123 -8.29 28.97 -8.37
CA LEU A 123 -6.84 29.12 -8.20
C LEU A 123 -6.39 28.89 -6.76
N TYR A 124 -7.02 29.55 -5.78
CA TYR A 124 -6.60 29.46 -4.39
C TYR A 124 -6.89 28.10 -3.76
N HIS A 125 -7.94 27.39 -4.21
CA HIS A 125 -8.22 26.04 -3.73
C HIS A 125 -7.17 25.05 -4.27
N ARG A 126 -6.89 25.13 -5.57
CA ARG A 126 -5.85 24.34 -6.22
C ARG A 126 -4.48 24.58 -5.58
N LYS A 127 -4.12 25.84 -5.34
CA LYS A 127 -2.87 26.18 -4.66
C LYS A 127 -2.83 25.59 -3.25
N GLY A 128 -3.88 25.79 -2.45
CA GLY A 128 -3.95 25.23 -1.10
C GLY A 128 -3.82 23.71 -1.07
N CYS A 129 -4.46 23.03 -2.01
CA CYS A 129 -4.36 21.59 -2.16
C CYS A 129 -2.92 21.12 -2.46
N LYS A 130 -2.24 21.80 -3.39
CA LYS A 130 -0.84 21.48 -3.75
C LYS A 130 0.12 21.75 -2.59
N ASP A 131 -0.04 22.88 -1.90
CA ASP A 131 0.76 23.21 -0.73
C ASP A 131 0.57 22.18 0.40
N ALA A 132 -0.67 21.68 0.58
CA ALA A 132 -0.99 20.63 1.54
C ALA A 132 -0.36 19.29 1.15
N ALA A 133 -0.39 18.90 -0.13
CA ALA A 133 0.29 17.71 -0.62
C ALA A 133 1.80 17.76 -0.34
N ASP A 134 2.44 18.90 -0.63
CA ASP A 134 3.85 19.11 -0.30
C ASP A 134 4.10 18.98 1.21
N ALA A 135 3.23 19.54 2.06
CA ALA A 135 3.38 19.46 3.50
C ALA A 135 3.22 18.02 4.04
N TYR A 136 2.26 17.26 3.51
CA TYR A 136 1.96 15.89 3.92
C TYR A 136 3.14 14.94 3.63
N TYR A 137 3.66 14.99 2.40
CA TYR A 137 4.69 14.07 1.94
C TYR A 137 6.12 14.45 2.37
N ARG A 138 6.39 15.72 2.69
CA ARG A 138 7.72 16.19 3.10
C ARG A 138 8.23 15.61 4.43
N ILE A 139 7.34 15.06 5.27
CA ILE A 139 7.63 14.62 6.65
C ILE A 139 7.72 13.09 6.71
N LEU A 140 8.00 12.42 5.58
CA LEU A 140 8.26 10.99 5.59
C LEU A 140 9.60 10.71 6.29
N PHE A 141 9.50 10.25 7.53
CA PHE A 141 10.63 9.88 8.37
C PHE A 141 10.49 8.45 8.89
N PRO A 142 11.59 7.78 9.26
CA PRO A 142 11.57 6.46 9.89
C PRO A 142 10.65 6.36 11.12
N ALA A 143 10.39 7.49 11.79
CA ALA A 143 9.52 7.59 12.97
C ALA A 143 8.03 7.28 12.72
N LEU A 144 7.62 7.07 11.46
CA LEU A 144 6.26 6.61 11.14
C LEU A 144 6.03 5.15 11.52
N CYS A 145 7.09 4.35 11.64
CA CYS A 145 6.99 2.94 11.97
C CYS A 145 6.76 2.74 13.46
N LYS A 146 5.52 2.48 13.86
CA LYS A 146 5.14 2.23 15.27
C LYS A 146 4.75 0.77 15.49
N ASP A 147 5.08 0.26 16.68
CA ASP A 147 4.59 -1.03 17.13
C ASP A 147 3.06 -0.99 17.26
N ARG A 148 2.38 -1.95 16.62
CA ARG A 148 0.92 -2.09 16.60
C ARG A 148 0.35 -2.24 18.00
N PHE A 149 1.11 -2.83 18.93
CA PHE A 149 0.66 -3.15 20.29
C PHE A 149 0.99 -2.08 21.33
N ARG A 150 1.72 -1.02 20.95
CA ARG A 150 2.09 0.09 21.84
C ARG A 150 1.41 1.37 21.35
N GLN A 151 0.18 1.61 21.82
CA GLN A 151 -0.55 2.87 21.62
C GLN A 151 -0.40 3.78 22.84
#